data_AF-A0A8R2B2E8-F1
#
_entry.id   AF-A0A8R2B2E8-F1
#
_cell.length_a   1.000
_cell.length_b   1.000
_cell.length_c   1.000
_cell.angle_alpha   90.00
_cell.angle_beta   90.00
_cell.angle_gamma   90.00
#
_symmetry.space_group_name_H-M   'P 1'
#
loop_
_entity.id
_entity.type
_entity.pdbx_description
1 polymer ?
#
loop_
_entity_poly.entity_id
_entity_poly.type
_entity_poly.pdbx_seq_one_letter_code
_entity_poly.pdbx_strand_id
1 'polypeptide(L)'
;MHGFYIHDGLHIIRTKLLELADTSGPEKINVQSAFSSLKTANSNNSDWSIEETSVVNLDGAELNDFPAKYSVQLLRPYEFAAVGVWIHPNIVPGFKYKVRPIENKERTRFLFDNRALELMSIGRGYSRRLTFEASPGLLNDNENYFWTDSMPSGYAFQVHVVSVGDNFTVFDANNVAVATIEVTKIPNAQKEVNHEVIENGEVRKNVEVNMLCKVDWFYKEDSSAITPVTGIAVASKLPRGSAKLIKISDAAIGFIPCRGYTLIPGVDDKQRQLVLNGCSIGDAPTMYTMTGLEPYELPVIGTYVDPRIMPGFHYKVRPTGHKNYLFEGNALQLVNIGMGYGKRMTFKPDSHNLNNNTNFFWSDSYPEGYGFEPQAVFCGMKFDVMDDTQRIGEATVFRSDNPQIEDQQCIVKSTNGVTVTKYIHVDVTCQVMLKSDKSDNESHSVRVSGTAVVVKYSKQNEAKLLYIDNVGLSSKLNLVFMNQKSHIIFQAK
;
A
#
# COMPACT_ATOMS: atom_id res chain seq x y z
N MET A 1 -59.10 -19.44 41.27
CA MET A 1 -59.06 -18.16 40.51
C MET A 1 -57.88 -18.26 39.55
N HIS A 2 -58.11 -18.71 38.31
CA HIS A 2 -58.12 -17.86 37.08
C HIS A 2 -56.82 -17.03 36.97
N GLY A 3 -55.84 -17.41 36.15
CA GLY A 3 -55.82 -17.29 34.67
C GLY A 3 -55.31 -15.88 34.33
N PHE A 4 -54.15 -15.66 33.70
CA PHE A 4 -53.87 -15.89 32.29
C PHE A 4 -52.37 -16.15 32.02
N TYR A 5 -52.12 -17.12 31.13
CA TYR A 5 -50.89 -17.34 30.37
C TYR A 5 -50.84 -16.40 29.16
N ILE A 6 -49.64 -15.95 28.77
CA ILE A 6 -49.36 -15.48 27.41
C ILE A 6 -48.20 -16.31 26.86
N HIS A 7 -48.50 -17.02 25.78
CA HIS A 7 -47.62 -17.87 24.96
C HIS A 7 -46.92 -17.03 23.88
N ASP A 8 -45.67 -17.42 23.60
CA ASP A 8 -44.99 -17.58 22.31
C ASP A 8 -45.22 -16.61 21.14
N GLY A 9 -44.12 -15.99 20.72
CA GLY A 9 -43.96 -15.31 19.45
C GLY A 9 -42.50 -15.08 19.07
N LEU A 10 -41.63 -16.09 19.22
CA LEU A 10 -40.24 -16.05 18.73
C LEU A 10 -39.74 -17.42 18.27
N HIS A 11 -40.55 -18.10 17.46
CA HIS A 11 -40.18 -19.31 16.74
C HIS A 11 -40.68 -19.21 15.29
N ILE A 12 -39.95 -18.48 14.46
CA ILE A 12 -39.80 -18.61 12.99
C ILE A 12 -38.55 -17.74 12.67
N ILE A 13 -37.69 -18.15 11.73
CA ILE A 13 -36.36 -17.57 11.38
C ILE A 13 -35.14 -18.16 12.14
N ARG A 14 -35.22 -19.39 12.65
CA ARG A 14 -33.99 -20.15 13.02
C ARG A 14 -33.86 -21.55 12.40
N THR A 15 -34.68 -21.87 11.41
CA THR A 15 -34.74 -23.23 10.82
C THR A 15 -34.67 -23.25 9.29
N LYS A 16 -33.90 -22.33 8.67
CA LYS A 16 -33.66 -22.37 7.21
C LYS A 16 -32.24 -22.03 6.77
N LEU A 17 -31.28 -22.05 7.70
CA LEU A 17 -29.86 -21.73 7.43
C LEU A 17 -28.89 -22.88 7.77
N LEU A 18 -29.40 -24.09 8.03
CA LEU A 18 -28.60 -25.26 8.41
C LEU A 18 -28.72 -26.47 7.48
N GLU A 19 -29.40 -26.34 6.35
CA GLU A 19 -29.34 -27.33 5.28
C GLU A 19 -28.88 -26.66 4.00
N LEU A 20 -27.56 -26.58 3.83
CA LEU A 20 -26.80 -26.52 2.57
C LEU A 20 -25.31 -26.45 2.93
N ALA A 21 -24.89 -27.35 3.82
CA ALA A 21 -23.50 -27.72 3.94
C ALA A 21 -23.36 -29.11 3.32
N ASP A 22 -22.38 -29.21 2.44
CA ASP A 22 -21.75 -30.45 1.98
C ASP A 22 -22.39 -31.18 0.79
N THR A 23 -21.96 -30.79 -0.43
CA THR A 23 -21.51 -31.74 -1.47
C THR A 23 -20.69 -31.04 -2.57
N SER A 24 -19.46 -31.53 -2.76
CA SER A 24 -18.61 -31.56 -3.98
C SER A 24 -17.88 -30.30 -4.51
N GLY A 25 -16.55 -30.28 -4.29
CA GLY A 25 -15.49 -30.18 -5.34
C GLY A 25 -15.11 -28.78 -5.92
N PRO A 26 -13.80 -28.47 -6.10
CA PRO A 26 -13.36 -27.19 -6.65
C PRO A 26 -13.24 -27.27 -8.18
N GLU A 27 -14.35 -27.12 -8.92
CA GLU A 27 -14.27 -26.85 -10.36
C GLU A 27 -15.34 -25.86 -10.83
N LYS A 28 -14.88 -24.80 -11.50
CA LYS A 28 -15.61 -23.90 -12.41
C LYS A 28 -16.84 -23.17 -11.84
N ILE A 29 -16.60 -22.11 -11.07
CA ILE A 29 -17.57 -21.03 -10.92
C ILE A 29 -17.58 -20.21 -12.22
N ASN A 30 -18.60 -20.41 -13.04
CA ASN A 30 -18.85 -19.62 -14.25
C ASN A 30 -19.36 -18.22 -13.85
N VAL A 31 -18.43 -17.27 -13.75
CA VAL A 31 -18.61 -15.86 -13.33
C VAL A 31 -19.60 -15.08 -14.22
N GLN A 32 -19.98 -15.62 -15.38
CA GLN A 32 -20.91 -14.97 -16.31
C GLN A 32 -22.39 -15.09 -15.89
N SER A 33 -22.74 -16.03 -15.01
CA SER A 33 -24.15 -16.35 -14.69
C SER A 33 -24.71 -15.66 -13.43
N ALA A 34 -23.87 -15.03 -12.60
CA ALA A 34 -24.33 -14.34 -11.38
C ALA A 34 -24.77 -12.88 -11.63
N PHE A 35 -24.59 -12.36 -12.84
CA PHE A 35 -24.94 -10.98 -13.22
C PHE A 35 -26.39 -10.79 -13.68
N SER A 36 -27.18 -11.86 -13.84
CA SER A 36 -28.57 -11.77 -14.28
C SER A 36 -29.57 -11.44 -13.15
N SER A 37 -29.16 -11.47 -11.88
CA SER A 37 -30.10 -11.47 -10.74
C SER A 37 -30.34 -10.10 -10.09
N LEU A 38 -29.86 -9.00 -10.68
CA LEU A 38 -30.13 -7.62 -10.22
C LEU A 38 -31.02 -6.81 -11.19
N LYS A 39 -31.81 -7.50 -12.03
CA LYS A 39 -32.84 -6.87 -12.86
C LYS A 39 -34.21 -7.50 -12.65
N THR A 40 -35.08 -6.78 -11.95
CA THR A 40 -36.54 -6.83 -12.13
C THR A 40 -36.99 -5.36 -12.15
N ALA A 41 -37.67 -4.82 -13.17
CA ALA A 41 -38.41 -5.41 -14.26
C ALA A 41 -38.32 -4.54 -15.53
N ASN A 42 -37.87 -5.14 -16.64
CA ASN A 42 -38.58 -5.16 -17.92
C ASN A 42 -37.78 -6.03 -18.91
N SER A 43 -38.51 -6.95 -19.52
CA SER A 43 -38.09 -7.94 -20.51
C SER A 43 -37.42 -7.28 -21.74
N ASN A 44 -36.45 -7.85 -22.45
CA ASN A 44 -36.40 -9.19 -23.02
C ASN A 44 -34.94 -9.64 -23.24
N ASN A 45 -34.80 -10.96 -23.35
CA ASN A 45 -33.66 -11.68 -23.89
C ASN A 45 -33.32 -11.17 -25.30
N SER A 46 -32.08 -10.76 -25.58
CA SER A 46 -31.56 -10.67 -26.95
C SER A 46 -30.05 -10.85 -26.96
N ASP A 47 -29.60 -11.73 -27.84
CA ASP A 47 -28.31 -11.66 -28.52
C ASP A 47 -27.87 -10.22 -28.74
N TRP A 48 -26.55 -9.97 -28.81
CA TRP A 48 -26.00 -8.70 -29.28
C TRP A 48 -26.34 -8.50 -30.77
N SER A 49 -27.61 -8.26 -31.05
CA SER A 49 -28.07 -7.64 -32.28
C SER A 49 -27.52 -6.22 -32.29
N ILE A 50 -26.63 -5.99 -33.26
CA ILE A 50 -26.10 -4.70 -33.72
C ILE A 50 -27.08 -3.58 -33.37
N GLU A 51 -26.79 -2.84 -32.28
CA GLU A 51 -27.48 -1.57 -32.01
C GLU A 51 -27.25 -0.68 -33.23
N GLU A 52 -28.32 -0.11 -33.76
CA GLU A 52 -28.30 0.78 -34.93
C GLU A 52 -27.14 1.75 -34.82
N THR A 53 -26.16 1.60 -35.71
CA THR A 53 -25.02 2.49 -35.83
C THR A 53 -25.52 3.89 -36.15
N SER A 54 -25.70 4.73 -35.13
CA SER A 54 -26.02 6.14 -35.30
C SER A 54 -24.89 6.79 -36.09
N VAL A 55 -25.20 7.29 -37.29
CA VAL A 55 -24.28 8.12 -38.06
C VAL A 55 -24.17 9.47 -37.35
N VAL A 56 -22.96 9.83 -36.94
CA VAL A 56 -22.67 11.12 -36.33
C VAL A 56 -22.13 12.04 -37.41
N ASN A 57 -22.82 13.15 -37.66
CA ASN A 57 -22.34 14.19 -38.57
C ASN A 57 -21.54 15.22 -37.77
N LEU A 58 -20.36 15.56 -38.27
CA LEU A 58 -19.39 16.43 -37.62
C LEU A 58 -19.04 17.56 -38.57
N ASP A 59 -19.01 18.81 -38.11
CA ASP A 59 -18.71 19.98 -38.93
C ASP A 59 -17.63 20.85 -38.28
N GLY A 60 -16.45 20.93 -38.89
CA GLY A 60 -15.33 21.72 -38.36
C GLY A 60 -15.66 23.18 -38.04
N ALA A 61 -16.72 23.75 -38.65
CA ALA A 61 -17.22 25.07 -38.31
C ALA A 61 -17.66 25.21 -36.84
N GLU A 62 -18.20 24.15 -36.23
CA GLU A 62 -18.66 24.16 -34.82
C GLU A 62 -17.47 24.31 -33.84
N LEU A 63 -16.26 23.98 -34.29
CA LEU A 63 -15.03 24.15 -33.53
C LEU A 63 -14.34 25.50 -33.80
N ASN A 64 -14.98 26.40 -34.56
CA ASN A 64 -14.35 27.59 -35.14
C ASN A 64 -13.10 27.27 -35.97
N ASP A 65 -13.10 26.11 -36.65
CA ASP A 65 -12.03 25.66 -37.55
C ASP A 65 -12.55 25.62 -39.01
N PHE A 66 -11.76 25.07 -39.94
CA PHE A 66 -12.13 24.92 -41.34
C PHE A 66 -13.45 24.13 -41.48
N PRO A 67 -14.43 24.61 -42.26
CA PRO A 67 -15.81 24.07 -42.29
C PRO A 67 -15.93 22.80 -43.15
N ALA A 68 -15.10 21.80 -42.87
CA ALA A 68 -15.20 20.47 -43.49
C ALA A 68 -16.18 19.60 -42.70
N LYS A 69 -17.00 18.86 -43.46
CA LYS A 69 -18.05 17.99 -42.91
C LYS A 69 -17.66 16.53 -43.03
N TYR A 70 -17.92 15.76 -41.99
CA TYR A 70 -17.61 14.34 -41.90
C TYR A 70 -18.82 13.57 -41.37
N SER A 71 -19.00 12.35 -41.87
CA SER A 71 -19.99 11.41 -41.35
C SER A 71 -19.26 10.20 -40.79
N VAL A 72 -19.35 10.02 -39.48
CA VAL A 72 -18.67 8.94 -38.74
C VAL A 72 -19.70 7.92 -38.31
N GLN A 73 -19.43 6.65 -38.60
CA GLN A 73 -20.26 5.51 -38.20
C GLN A 73 -19.51 4.70 -37.14
N LEU A 74 -20.18 3.77 -36.45
CA LEU A 74 -19.53 2.78 -35.58
C LEU A 74 -18.75 3.37 -34.38
N LEU A 75 -19.11 4.58 -33.93
CA LEU A 75 -18.58 5.17 -32.71
C LEU A 75 -19.31 4.58 -31.51
N ARG A 76 -18.56 4.18 -30.47
CA ARG A 76 -19.17 3.67 -29.24
C ARG A 76 -19.53 4.82 -28.29
N PRO A 77 -20.50 4.67 -27.37
CA PRO A 77 -20.96 5.76 -26.50
C PRO A 77 -19.92 6.37 -25.55
N TYR A 78 -18.77 5.73 -25.39
CA TYR A 78 -17.64 6.15 -24.54
C TYR A 78 -16.43 6.62 -25.34
N GLU A 79 -16.57 6.79 -26.66
CA GLU A 79 -15.50 7.17 -27.57
C GLU A 79 -15.67 8.58 -28.12
N PHE A 80 -14.53 9.23 -28.40
CA PHE A 80 -14.46 10.52 -29.07
C PHE A 80 -13.89 10.37 -30.48
N ALA A 81 -14.44 11.09 -31.46
CA ALA A 81 -14.00 11.02 -32.84
C ALA A 81 -12.91 12.06 -33.17
N ALA A 82 -11.96 11.66 -34.02
CA ALA A 82 -10.98 12.54 -34.66
C ALA A 82 -10.86 12.17 -36.16
N VAL A 83 -11.19 13.11 -37.05
CA VAL A 83 -11.23 12.88 -38.51
C VAL A 83 -10.92 14.18 -39.26
N GLY A 84 -9.94 14.14 -40.17
CA GLY A 84 -9.50 15.34 -40.91
C GLY A 84 -9.21 16.53 -39.99
N VAL A 85 -9.94 17.64 -40.15
CA VAL A 85 -9.80 18.82 -39.26
C VAL A 85 -10.60 18.72 -37.97
N TRP A 86 -11.60 17.84 -37.89
CA TRP A 86 -12.42 17.68 -36.71
C TRP A 86 -11.69 16.87 -35.63
N ILE A 87 -11.48 17.48 -34.48
CA ILE A 87 -11.04 16.81 -33.26
C ILE A 87 -12.10 17.08 -32.21
N HIS A 88 -12.71 16.04 -31.66
CA HIS A 88 -13.67 16.21 -30.57
C HIS A 88 -13.02 17.05 -29.43
N PRO A 89 -13.69 18.09 -28.89
CA PRO A 89 -13.10 19.01 -27.91
C PRO A 89 -12.51 18.32 -26.67
N ASN A 90 -13.10 17.20 -26.28
CA ASN A 90 -12.66 16.44 -25.12
C ASN A 90 -11.38 15.63 -25.38
N ILE A 91 -10.87 15.55 -26.61
CA ILE A 91 -9.55 14.98 -26.90
C ILE A 91 -8.48 16.05 -26.60
N VAL A 92 -8.00 16.03 -25.36
CA VAL A 92 -7.06 17.03 -24.83
C VAL A 92 -5.68 16.41 -24.63
N PRO A 93 -4.59 17.07 -25.10
CA PRO A 93 -3.22 16.67 -24.78
C PRO A 93 -2.94 16.63 -23.28
N GLY A 94 -2.07 15.72 -22.84
CA GLY A 94 -1.75 15.44 -21.44
C GLY A 94 -2.56 14.28 -20.85
N PHE A 95 -3.70 13.90 -21.45
CA PHE A 95 -4.47 12.72 -21.04
C PHE A 95 -4.05 11.49 -21.84
N LYS A 96 -4.27 10.31 -21.25
CA LYS A 96 -4.03 9.02 -21.91
C LYS A 96 -5.28 8.53 -22.63
N TYR A 97 -5.06 7.97 -23.83
CA TYR A 97 -6.13 7.40 -24.64
C TYR A 97 -5.72 6.06 -25.24
N LYS A 98 -6.68 5.14 -25.32
CA LYS A 98 -6.60 4.04 -26.30
C LYS A 98 -7.22 4.51 -27.61
N VAL A 99 -6.53 4.26 -28.70
CA VAL A 99 -6.95 4.72 -30.02
C VAL A 99 -7.17 3.53 -30.93
N ARG A 100 -8.27 3.56 -31.68
CA ARG A 100 -8.53 2.61 -32.76
C ARG A 100 -8.95 3.35 -34.03
N PRO A 101 -8.63 2.82 -35.22
CA PRO A 101 -9.30 3.26 -36.44
C PRO A 101 -10.81 2.99 -36.36
N ILE A 102 -11.59 3.85 -37.00
CA ILE A 102 -13.03 3.64 -37.18
C ILE A 102 -13.22 2.86 -38.47
N GLU A 103 -13.52 1.57 -38.36
CA GLU A 103 -13.66 0.69 -39.52
C GLU A 103 -14.67 -0.42 -39.23
N ASN A 104 -15.36 -0.87 -40.27
CA ASN A 104 -16.30 -1.98 -40.18
C ASN A 104 -15.54 -3.31 -40.30
N LYS A 105 -14.95 -3.78 -39.20
CA LYS A 105 -14.27 -5.08 -39.12
C LYS A 105 -14.82 -5.92 -37.97
N GLU A 106 -14.85 -7.23 -38.17
CA GLU A 106 -15.26 -8.22 -37.15
C GLU A 106 -14.44 -8.13 -35.86
N ARG A 107 -13.16 -7.73 -35.95
CA ARG A 107 -12.28 -7.53 -34.81
C ARG A 107 -11.71 -6.12 -34.78
N THR A 108 -11.99 -5.42 -33.69
CA THR A 108 -11.42 -4.11 -33.41
C THR A 108 -9.92 -4.22 -33.13
N ARG A 109 -9.10 -3.46 -33.86
CA ARG A 109 -7.66 -3.34 -33.61
C ARG A 109 -7.35 -1.97 -33.03
N PHE A 110 -6.73 -1.94 -31.87
CA PHE A 110 -6.20 -0.71 -31.28
C PHE A 110 -4.80 -0.45 -31.82
N LEU A 111 -4.46 0.83 -31.98
CA LEU A 111 -3.10 1.27 -32.27
C LEU A 111 -2.18 1.01 -31.06
N PHE A 112 -0.88 1.12 -31.28
CA PHE A 112 0.16 1.10 -30.24
C PHE A 112 0.11 -0.14 -29.34
N ASP A 113 -0.17 -1.30 -29.93
CA ASP A 113 -0.28 -2.57 -29.21
C ASP A 113 -1.34 -2.55 -28.09
N ASN A 114 -2.47 -1.86 -28.32
CA ASN A 114 -3.57 -1.72 -27.37
C ASN A 114 -3.20 -1.00 -26.06
N ARG A 115 -2.07 -0.29 -26.05
CA ARG A 115 -1.65 0.56 -24.93
C ARG A 115 -2.44 1.86 -24.94
N ALA A 116 -2.75 2.35 -23.74
CA ALA A 116 -3.21 3.72 -23.56
C ALA A 116 -1.98 4.61 -23.43
N LEU A 117 -1.81 5.53 -24.38
CA LEU A 117 -0.67 6.44 -24.41
C LEU A 117 -1.12 7.88 -24.15
N GLU A 118 -0.27 8.65 -23.47
CA GLU A 118 -0.47 10.09 -23.30
C GLU A 118 -0.41 10.81 -24.65
N LEU A 119 -1.45 11.59 -24.96
CA LEU A 119 -1.46 12.47 -26.13
C LEU A 119 -0.59 13.69 -25.83
N MET A 120 0.55 13.84 -26.50
CA MET A 120 1.48 14.94 -26.23
C MET A 120 1.09 16.23 -26.96
N SER A 121 0.63 16.12 -28.20
CA SER A 121 0.27 17.28 -29.02
C SER A 121 -0.68 16.94 -30.15
N ILE A 122 -1.41 17.98 -30.58
CA ILE A 122 -2.25 17.99 -31.77
C ILE A 122 -1.67 19.06 -32.70
N GLY A 123 -1.24 18.64 -33.89
CA GLY A 123 -0.69 19.51 -34.92
C GLY A 123 -1.74 20.45 -35.52
N ARG A 124 -1.27 21.44 -36.28
CA ARG A 124 -2.11 22.35 -37.07
C ARG A 124 -2.18 21.90 -38.54
N GLY A 125 -3.19 22.35 -39.28
CA GLY A 125 -3.33 22.11 -40.72
C GLY A 125 -4.63 21.41 -41.10
N TYR A 126 -4.77 21.06 -42.38
CA TYR A 126 -5.96 20.37 -42.91
C TYR A 126 -6.04 18.89 -42.50
N SER A 127 -4.89 18.32 -42.14
CA SER A 127 -4.79 17.09 -41.38
C SER A 127 -4.07 17.38 -40.07
N ARG A 128 -4.48 16.73 -38.98
CA ARG A 128 -3.94 16.96 -37.64
C ARG A 128 -3.03 15.81 -37.28
N ARG A 129 -1.74 16.12 -37.09
CA ARG A 129 -0.78 15.15 -36.55
C ARG A 129 -1.04 14.97 -35.06
N LEU A 130 -1.43 13.77 -34.67
CA LEU A 130 -1.62 13.38 -33.28
C LEU A 130 -0.35 12.66 -32.83
N THR A 131 0.37 13.24 -31.86
CA THR A 131 1.63 12.68 -31.35
C THR A 131 1.45 12.22 -29.92
N PHE A 132 1.81 10.98 -29.63
CA PHE A 132 1.70 10.36 -28.32
C PHE A 132 3.07 10.19 -27.66
N GLU A 133 3.09 9.88 -26.36
CA GLU A 133 4.31 9.61 -25.60
C GLU A 133 5.16 8.53 -26.29
N ALA A 134 6.47 8.74 -26.32
CA ALA A 134 7.41 7.79 -26.88
C ALA A 134 7.54 6.55 -25.99
N SER A 135 7.83 5.40 -26.59
CA SER A 135 8.24 4.23 -25.81
C SER A 135 9.52 4.54 -25.02
N PRO A 136 9.75 3.91 -23.85
CA PRO A 136 10.93 4.16 -23.03
C PRO A 136 12.24 4.05 -23.82
N GLY A 137 13.08 5.07 -23.74
CA GLY A 137 14.36 5.13 -24.45
C GLY A 137 14.30 5.55 -25.93
N LEU A 138 13.10 5.74 -26.50
CA LEU A 138 12.90 6.07 -27.92
C LEU A 138 12.37 7.49 -28.13
N LEU A 139 12.78 8.44 -27.29
CA LEU A 139 12.29 9.83 -27.37
C LEU A 139 12.60 10.48 -28.73
N ASN A 140 13.80 10.22 -29.28
CA ASN A 140 14.24 10.79 -30.55
C ASN A 140 13.71 10.03 -31.78
N ASP A 141 13.27 8.78 -31.59
CA ASP A 141 12.77 7.88 -32.63
C ASP A 141 11.32 7.48 -32.33
N ASN A 142 10.48 8.49 -32.07
CA ASN A 142 9.10 8.27 -31.67
C ASN A 142 8.19 7.97 -32.88
N GLU A 143 7.81 6.71 -33.02
CA GLU A 143 6.85 6.25 -34.03
C GLU A 143 5.38 6.37 -33.60
N ASN A 144 5.10 6.80 -32.36
CA ASN A 144 3.75 6.88 -31.82
C ASN A 144 3.02 8.15 -32.29
N TYR A 145 2.81 8.29 -33.60
CA TYR A 145 2.02 9.37 -34.17
C TYR A 145 1.25 8.91 -35.40
N PHE A 146 0.19 9.63 -35.73
CA PHE A 146 -0.54 9.46 -37.00
C PHE A 146 -1.22 10.76 -37.38
N TRP A 147 -1.75 10.81 -38.61
CA TRP A 147 -2.53 11.92 -39.12
C TRP A 147 -4.01 11.55 -39.14
N THR A 148 -4.88 12.48 -38.76
CA THR A 148 -6.34 12.24 -38.66
C THR A 148 -7.04 11.84 -39.96
N ASP A 149 -6.42 12.08 -41.11
CA ASP A 149 -6.89 11.69 -42.44
C ASP A 149 -6.23 10.41 -42.97
N SER A 150 -5.31 9.81 -42.21
CA SER A 150 -4.71 8.51 -42.58
C SER A 150 -5.75 7.38 -42.63
N MET A 151 -6.93 7.60 -42.05
CA MET A 151 -8.11 6.73 -42.15
C MET A 151 -9.32 7.54 -42.64
N PRO A 152 -10.03 7.13 -43.71
CA PRO A 152 -11.16 7.89 -44.25
C PRO A 152 -12.28 8.16 -43.25
N SER A 153 -12.56 7.19 -42.37
CA SER A 153 -13.57 7.31 -41.31
C SER A 153 -13.02 7.85 -39.99
N GLY A 154 -11.72 8.18 -39.95
CA GLY A 154 -11.04 8.70 -38.76
C GLY A 154 -10.73 7.66 -37.69
N TYR A 155 -10.54 8.17 -36.47
CA TYR A 155 -10.09 7.43 -35.30
C TYR A 155 -11.01 7.68 -34.10
N ALA A 156 -11.21 6.63 -33.30
CA ALA A 156 -11.96 6.68 -32.05
C ALA A 156 -11.00 6.64 -30.86
N PHE A 157 -11.21 7.56 -29.91
CA PHE A 157 -10.41 7.76 -28.71
C PHE A 157 -11.19 7.33 -27.48
N GLN A 158 -10.62 6.43 -26.69
CA GLN A 158 -11.14 6.01 -25.38
C GLN A 158 -10.27 6.61 -24.30
N VAL A 159 -10.86 7.43 -23.42
CA VAL A 159 -10.15 7.99 -22.27
C VAL A 159 -9.68 6.87 -21.33
N HIS A 160 -8.49 7.02 -20.74
CA HIS A 160 -7.93 6.02 -19.84
C HIS A 160 -7.24 6.71 -18.66
N VAL A 161 -7.86 6.67 -17.47
CA VAL A 161 -7.37 7.36 -16.26
C VAL A 161 -6.94 6.41 -15.14
N VAL A 162 -7.36 5.14 -15.18
CA VAL A 162 -6.93 4.07 -14.27
C VAL A 162 -6.28 2.93 -15.04
N SER A 163 -5.21 2.33 -14.53
CA SER A 163 -4.46 1.23 -15.12
C SER A 163 -4.33 0.03 -14.17
N VAL A 164 -4.04 -1.15 -14.73
CA VAL A 164 -3.67 -2.32 -13.93
C VAL A 164 -2.35 -2.05 -13.22
N GLY A 165 -2.26 -2.40 -11.93
CA GLY A 165 -1.14 -2.09 -11.04
C GLY A 165 -1.26 -0.75 -10.32
N ASP A 166 -2.29 0.07 -10.62
CA ASP A 166 -2.55 1.27 -9.83
C ASP A 166 -2.97 0.88 -8.41
N ASN A 167 -2.43 1.58 -7.42
CA ASN A 167 -2.70 1.34 -6.01
C ASN A 167 -3.42 2.54 -5.39
N PHE A 168 -4.31 2.28 -4.43
CA PHE A 168 -5.07 3.31 -3.75
C PHE A 168 -5.22 3.02 -2.26
N THR A 169 -5.32 4.10 -1.47
CA THR A 169 -5.79 4.07 -0.08
C THR A 169 -7.28 4.39 -0.08
N VAL A 170 -8.07 3.56 0.60
CA VAL A 170 -9.53 3.67 0.69
C VAL A 170 -9.92 4.41 1.95
N PHE A 171 -10.70 5.47 1.80
CA PHE A 171 -11.28 6.25 2.88
C PHE A 171 -12.79 6.03 2.94
N ASP A 172 -13.33 5.89 4.14
CA ASP A 172 -14.78 5.86 4.37
C ASP A 172 -15.41 7.27 4.34
N ALA A 173 -16.71 7.35 4.59
CA ALA A 173 -17.45 8.61 4.62
C ALA A 173 -16.99 9.59 5.72
N ASN A 174 -16.27 9.11 6.74
CA ASN A 174 -15.70 9.92 7.82
C ASN A 174 -14.25 10.35 7.53
N ASN A 175 -13.76 10.10 6.31
CA ASN A 175 -12.36 10.29 5.91
C ASN A 175 -11.37 9.46 6.74
N VAL A 176 -11.79 8.29 7.21
CA VAL A 176 -10.91 7.33 7.90
C VAL A 176 -10.39 6.33 6.87
N ALA A 177 -9.08 6.10 6.84
CA ALA A 177 -8.50 5.08 5.98
C ALA A 177 -8.85 3.67 6.50
N VAL A 178 -9.39 2.83 5.63
CA VAL A 178 -9.97 1.52 6.01
C VAL A 178 -9.41 0.34 5.24
N ALA A 179 -8.76 0.57 4.10
CA ALA A 179 -8.15 -0.46 3.27
C ALA A 179 -7.11 0.12 2.31
N THR A 180 -6.28 -0.76 1.75
CA THR A 180 -5.54 -0.51 0.50
C THR A 180 -6.10 -1.38 -0.60
N ILE A 181 -6.01 -0.91 -1.85
CA ILE A 181 -6.42 -1.69 -3.02
C ILE A 181 -5.40 -1.61 -4.14
N GLU A 182 -5.28 -2.69 -4.89
CA GLU A 182 -4.49 -2.78 -6.12
C GLU A 182 -5.39 -3.17 -7.28
N VAL A 183 -5.33 -2.43 -8.40
CA VAL A 183 -6.12 -2.73 -9.61
C VAL A 183 -5.52 -3.93 -10.32
N THR A 184 -6.27 -5.02 -10.41
CA THR A 184 -5.82 -6.27 -11.06
C THR A 184 -6.34 -6.40 -12.49
N LYS A 185 -7.54 -5.88 -12.77
CA LYS A 185 -8.16 -5.96 -14.09
C LYS A 185 -9.16 -4.83 -14.30
N ILE A 186 -9.27 -4.39 -15.56
CA ILE A 186 -10.26 -3.39 -16.01
C ILE A 186 -11.15 -4.08 -17.06
N PRO A 187 -12.34 -4.59 -16.68
CA PRO A 187 -13.18 -5.37 -17.59
C PRO A 187 -13.88 -4.53 -18.66
N ASN A 188 -14.17 -3.26 -18.38
CA ASN A 188 -14.96 -2.37 -19.25
C ASN A 188 -14.14 -1.14 -19.65
N ALA A 189 -14.50 -0.52 -20.78
CA ALA A 189 -13.95 0.78 -21.16
C ALA A 189 -14.35 1.85 -20.13
N GLN A 190 -13.49 2.85 -19.95
CA GLN A 190 -13.74 3.98 -19.05
C GLN A 190 -14.52 5.04 -19.80
N LYS A 191 -15.53 5.65 -19.16
CA LYS A 191 -16.46 6.57 -19.82
C LYS A 191 -16.37 7.95 -19.20
N GLU A 192 -16.03 8.96 -19.99
CA GLU A 192 -16.09 10.35 -19.53
C GLU A 192 -17.55 10.78 -19.31
N VAL A 193 -17.86 11.24 -18.10
CA VAL A 193 -19.18 11.73 -17.67
C VAL A 193 -19.24 13.25 -17.74
N ASN A 194 -18.14 13.92 -17.38
CA ASN A 194 -18.05 15.37 -17.39
C ASN A 194 -16.63 15.84 -17.75
N HIS A 195 -16.57 17.01 -18.37
CA HIS A 195 -15.36 17.74 -18.72
C HIS A 195 -15.56 19.21 -18.32
N GLU A 196 -14.65 19.75 -17.52
CA GLU A 196 -14.66 21.17 -17.17
C GLU A 196 -13.26 21.79 -17.37
N VAL A 197 -13.24 23.05 -17.81
CA VAL A 197 -12.04 23.88 -17.83
C VAL A 197 -12.22 24.97 -16.79
N ILE A 198 -11.38 24.96 -15.76
CA ILE A 198 -11.44 25.87 -14.61
C ILE A 198 -10.72 27.18 -14.96
N GLU A 199 -11.00 28.28 -14.24
CA GLU A 199 -10.47 29.64 -14.52
C GLU A 199 -8.94 29.71 -14.67
N ASN A 200 -8.20 28.83 -14.02
CA ASN A 200 -6.74 28.72 -14.11
C ASN A 200 -6.24 27.96 -15.37
N GLY A 201 -7.14 27.54 -16.26
CA GLY A 201 -6.86 26.70 -17.44
C GLY A 201 -6.62 25.23 -17.12
N GLU A 202 -6.89 24.78 -15.90
CA GLU A 202 -6.89 23.37 -15.53
C GLU A 202 -8.07 22.66 -16.19
N VAL A 203 -7.79 21.51 -16.81
CA VAL A 203 -8.81 20.65 -17.40
C VAL A 203 -9.07 19.50 -16.44
N ARG A 204 -10.32 19.36 -15.99
CA ARG A 204 -10.76 18.26 -15.13
C ARG A 204 -11.75 17.37 -15.86
N LYS A 205 -11.53 16.07 -15.75
CA LYS A 205 -12.38 15.02 -16.31
C LYS A 205 -12.90 14.12 -15.22
N ASN A 206 -14.21 13.91 -15.21
CA ASN A 206 -14.86 12.91 -14.37
C ASN A 206 -15.15 11.70 -15.25
N VAL A 207 -14.56 10.57 -14.91
CA VAL A 207 -14.59 9.35 -15.71
C VAL A 207 -15.17 8.22 -14.88
N GLU A 208 -16.25 7.62 -15.34
CA GLU A 208 -16.81 6.40 -14.75
C GLU A 208 -15.84 5.24 -14.99
N VAL A 209 -15.46 4.58 -13.90
CA VAL A 209 -14.52 3.46 -13.90
C VAL A 209 -15.15 2.22 -13.26
N ASN A 210 -14.82 1.06 -13.84
CA ASN A 210 -15.16 -0.25 -13.33
C ASN A 210 -13.91 -1.12 -13.38
N MET A 211 -13.53 -1.69 -12.25
CA MET A 211 -12.29 -2.43 -12.07
C MET A 211 -12.47 -3.60 -11.10
N LEU A 212 -11.62 -4.60 -11.24
CA LEU A 212 -11.43 -5.66 -10.24
C LEU A 212 -10.15 -5.37 -9.48
N CYS A 213 -10.25 -5.31 -8.16
CA CYS A 213 -9.15 -4.95 -7.29
C CYS A 213 -8.87 -6.04 -6.26
N LYS A 214 -7.61 -6.26 -5.93
CA LYS A 214 -7.24 -6.94 -4.69
C LYS A 214 -7.45 -5.93 -3.55
N VAL A 215 -8.27 -6.27 -2.56
CA VAL A 215 -8.59 -5.37 -1.44
C VAL A 215 -8.03 -5.91 -0.15
N ASP A 216 -7.21 -5.12 0.53
CA ASP A 216 -6.58 -5.45 1.80
C ASP A 216 -7.17 -4.53 2.90
N TRP A 217 -8.18 -5.05 3.61
CA TRP A 217 -8.86 -4.31 4.67
C TRP A 217 -8.00 -4.22 5.93
N PHE A 218 -7.95 -3.05 6.57
CA PHE A 218 -7.14 -2.85 7.77
C PHE A 218 -7.70 -3.53 9.03
N TYR A 219 -9.01 -3.74 9.08
CA TYR A 219 -9.72 -4.28 10.24
C TYR A 219 -10.14 -5.74 10.10
N LYS A 220 -9.86 -6.40 8.96
CA LYS A 220 -10.15 -7.83 8.76
C LYS A 220 -8.85 -8.59 8.64
N GLU A 221 -8.58 -9.45 9.62
CA GLU A 221 -7.52 -10.46 9.52
C GLU A 221 -7.89 -11.40 8.36
N ASP A 222 -7.01 -11.48 7.35
CA ASP A 222 -7.00 -12.48 6.26
C ASP A 222 -8.05 -12.41 5.12
N SER A 223 -8.34 -11.22 4.55
CA SER A 223 -9.14 -11.18 3.33
C SER A 223 -8.60 -10.27 2.24
N SER A 224 -7.49 -10.68 1.61
CA SER A 224 -7.14 -10.23 0.25
C SER A 224 -8.09 -10.85 -0.77
N ALA A 225 -9.24 -10.24 -1.01
CA ALA A 225 -10.22 -10.74 -1.98
C ALA A 225 -10.21 -9.90 -3.27
N ILE A 226 -10.25 -10.57 -4.43
CA ILE A 226 -10.50 -9.90 -5.71
C ILE A 226 -11.96 -9.46 -5.72
N THR A 227 -12.17 -8.15 -5.71
CA THR A 227 -13.46 -7.53 -5.48
C THR A 227 -13.76 -6.51 -6.58
N PRO A 228 -15.00 -6.46 -7.11
CA PRO A 228 -15.39 -5.39 -8.03
C PRO A 228 -15.43 -4.04 -7.31
N VAL A 229 -14.86 -3.03 -7.97
CA VAL A 229 -14.86 -1.64 -7.52
C VAL A 229 -15.33 -0.75 -8.67
N THR A 230 -16.27 0.14 -8.38
CA THR A 230 -16.76 1.15 -9.31
C THR A 230 -16.69 2.53 -8.69
N GLY A 231 -16.60 3.59 -9.48
CA GLY A 231 -16.68 4.97 -8.98
C GLY A 231 -16.45 6.00 -10.08
N ILE A 232 -16.35 7.26 -9.68
CA ILE A 232 -16.05 8.39 -10.57
C ILE A 232 -14.61 8.83 -10.35
N ALA A 233 -13.73 8.46 -11.28
CA ALA A 233 -12.34 8.89 -11.30
C ALA A 233 -12.26 10.37 -11.72
N VAL A 234 -11.62 11.18 -10.89
CA VAL A 234 -11.40 12.60 -11.13
C VAL A 234 -9.95 12.80 -11.56
N ALA A 235 -9.74 13.04 -12.85
CA ALA A 235 -8.43 13.32 -13.41
C ALA A 235 -8.28 14.82 -13.73
N SER A 236 -7.15 15.40 -13.38
CA SER A 236 -6.86 16.82 -13.59
C SER A 236 -5.56 17.01 -14.35
N LYS A 237 -5.55 17.98 -15.26
CA LYS A 237 -4.41 18.39 -16.04
C LYS A 237 -4.24 19.90 -15.97
N LEU A 238 -3.12 20.35 -15.42
CA LEU A 238 -2.72 21.75 -15.46
C LEU A 238 -2.43 22.19 -16.92
N PRO A 239 -2.41 23.51 -17.23
CA PRO A 239 -2.20 24.00 -18.60
C PRO A 239 -0.94 23.43 -19.27
N ARG A 240 0.11 23.21 -18.49
CA ARG A 240 1.35 22.55 -18.90
C ARG A 240 1.53 21.27 -18.10
N GLY A 241 1.77 20.17 -18.79
CA GLY A 241 2.05 18.86 -18.20
C GLY A 241 0.96 17.82 -18.45
N SER A 242 1.17 16.67 -17.82
CA SER A 242 0.33 15.47 -17.95
C SER A 242 -0.82 15.49 -16.96
N ALA A 243 -1.91 14.83 -17.34
CA ALA A 243 -3.04 14.60 -16.46
C ALA A 243 -2.64 13.64 -15.34
N LYS A 244 -3.15 13.89 -14.14
CA LYS A 244 -3.00 13.02 -12.97
C LYS A 244 -4.36 12.65 -12.43
N LEU A 245 -4.52 11.40 -12.03
CA LEU A 245 -5.66 10.98 -11.24
C LEU A 245 -5.53 11.61 -9.85
N ILE A 246 -6.56 12.33 -9.40
CA ILE A 246 -6.61 12.95 -8.08
C ILE A 246 -7.22 11.98 -7.06
N LYS A 247 -8.37 11.40 -7.42
CA LYS A 247 -9.15 10.50 -6.58
C LYS A 247 -10.18 9.74 -7.40
N ILE A 248 -10.76 8.70 -6.82
CA ILE A 248 -12.02 8.10 -7.29
C ILE A 248 -13.07 8.35 -6.20
N SER A 249 -14.08 9.15 -6.51
CA SER A 249 -15.18 9.47 -5.60
C SER A 249 -16.36 8.53 -5.78
N ASP A 250 -17.26 8.54 -4.78
CA ASP A 250 -18.47 7.72 -4.75
C ASP A 250 -18.19 6.24 -5.04
N ALA A 251 -17.03 5.78 -4.57
CA ALA A 251 -16.57 4.45 -4.86
C ALA A 251 -17.45 3.44 -4.11
N ALA A 252 -17.75 2.37 -4.83
CA ALA A 252 -18.47 1.22 -4.32
C ALA A 252 -17.57 -0.01 -4.38
N ILE A 253 -17.38 -0.67 -3.25
CA ILE A 253 -16.51 -1.85 -3.12
C ILE A 253 -17.39 -3.04 -2.73
N GLY A 254 -17.31 -4.13 -3.49
CA GLY A 254 -18.03 -5.37 -3.17
C GLY A 254 -19.12 -5.75 -4.17
N PHE A 255 -19.52 -7.03 -4.11
CA PHE A 255 -20.65 -7.56 -4.89
C PHE A 255 -22.01 -7.07 -4.36
N ILE A 256 -22.08 -6.77 -3.07
CA ILE A 256 -23.14 -5.95 -2.46
C ILE A 256 -22.48 -4.58 -2.19
N PRO A 257 -22.65 -3.61 -3.10
CA PRO A 257 -21.84 -2.40 -3.09
C PRO A 257 -22.11 -1.54 -1.86
N CYS A 258 -21.17 -1.50 -0.92
CA CYS A 258 -21.11 -0.45 0.08
C CYS A 258 -20.59 0.82 -0.61
N ARG A 259 -21.43 1.86 -0.66
CA ARG A 259 -21.12 3.15 -1.31
C ARG A 259 -20.53 4.15 -0.33
N GLY A 260 -19.93 5.20 -0.88
CA GLY A 260 -19.45 6.36 -0.10
C GLY A 260 -17.96 6.30 0.24
N TYR A 261 -17.21 5.40 -0.39
CA TYR A 261 -15.76 5.40 -0.26
C TYR A 261 -15.13 6.43 -1.18
N THR A 262 -13.98 6.96 -0.76
CA THR A 262 -13.08 7.75 -1.60
C THR A 262 -11.74 7.03 -1.70
N LEU A 263 -11.26 6.81 -2.92
CA LEU A 263 -9.96 6.19 -3.16
C LEU A 263 -8.98 7.28 -3.54
N ILE A 264 -7.86 7.36 -2.83
CA ILE A 264 -6.77 8.29 -3.12
C ILE A 264 -5.59 7.49 -3.71
N PRO A 265 -5.02 7.90 -4.85
CA PRO A 265 -3.88 7.21 -5.45
C PRO A 265 -2.68 7.12 -4.52
N GLY A 266 -2.04 5.95 -4.49
CA GLY A 266 -0.92 5.62 -3.60
C GLY A 266 -1.36 4.87 -2.33
N VAL A 267 -0.39 4.23 -1.70
CA VAL A 267 -0.54 3.56 -0.40
C VAL A 267 0.08 4.45 0.67
N ASP A 268 -0.72 4.88 1.64
CA ASP A 268 -0.23 5.57 2.84
C ASP A 268 -0.37 4.67 4.07
N ASP A 269 0.68 3.87 4.33
CA ASP A 269 0.73 2.95 5.47
C ASP A 269 0.61 3.66 6.82
N LYS A 270 0.85 4.97 6.89
CA LYS A 270 0.74 5.74 8.15
C LYS A 270 -0.70 5.89 8.61
N GLN A 271 -1.65 5.80 7.68
CA GLN A 271 -3.08 5.87 7.98
C GLN A 271 -3.67 4.50 8.35
N ARG A 272 -2.84 3.44 8.37
CA ARG A 272 -3.30 2.10 8.73
C ARG A 272 -3.85 2.11 10.15
N GLN A 273 -5.11 1.69 10.28
CA GLN A 273 -5.73 1.46 11.57
C GLN A 273 -5.40 0.05 12.07
N LEU A 274 -5.02 -0.05 13.33
CA LEU A 274 -4.81 -1.30 14.03
C LEU A 274 -5.85 -1.42 15.14
N VAL A 275 -6.72 -2.42 15.03
CA VAL A 275 -7.70 -2.74 16.07
C VAL A 275 -7.05 -3.72 17.05
N LEU A 276 -6.98 -3.34 18.31
CA LEU A 276 -6.31 -4.08 19.37
C LEU A 276 -7.32 -4.43 20.47
N ASN A 277 -7.25 -5.64 20.99
CA ASN A 277 -8.15 -6.10 22.05
C ASN A 277 -7.32 -6.63 23.22
N GLY A 278 -7.46 -6.05 24.42
CA GLY A 278 -6.74 -6.54 25.60
C GLY A 278 -7.02 -8.01 25.93
N CYS A 279 -8.19 -8.55 25.54
CA CYS A 279 -8.51 -9.96 25.70
C CYS A 279 -7.56 -10.89 24.92
N SER A 280 -7.06 -10.47 23.75
CA SER A 280 -6.19 -11.31 22.92
C SER A 280 -4.82 -11.57 23.56
N ILE A 281 -4.43 -10.73 24.53
CA ILE A 281 -3.19 -10.86 25.30
C ILE A 281 -3.44 -11.33 26.74
N GLY A 282 -4.68 -11.73 27.07
CA GLY A 282 -5.07 -12.18 28.40
C GLY A 282 -5.25 -11.05 29.43
N ASP A 283 -5.46 -9.81 28.99
CA ASP A 283 -5.77 -8.64 29.82
C ASP A 283 -7.27 -8.29 29.74
N ALA A 284 -7.68 -7.17 30.34
CA ALA A 284 -9.07 -6.70 30.31
C ALA A 284 -9.57 -6.52 28.86
N PRO A 285 -10.81 -6.93 28.53
CA PRO A 285 -11.34 -7.01 27.16
C PRO A 285 -11.75 -5.65 26.58
N THR A 286 -10.85 -4.67 26.64
CA THR A 286 -11.03 -3.34 26.05
C THR A 286 -10.53 -3.36 24.62
N MET A 287 -11.32 -2.78 23.70
CA MET A 287 -10.91 -2.59 22.31
C MET A 287 -10.41 -1.18 22.09
N TYR A 288 -9.30 -1.06 21.37
CA TYR A 288 -8.68 0.19 20.98
C TYR A 288 -8.43 0.21 19.48
N THR A 289 -8.48 1.40 18.89
CA THR A 289 -8.09 1.63 17.49
C THR A 289 -6.89 2.56 17.50
N MET A 290 -5.72 2.08 17.05
CA MET A 290 -4.50 2.87 16.91
C MET A 290 -4.25 3.23 15.45
N THR A 291 -3.69 4.41 15.21
CA THR A 291 -3.21 4.87 13.88
C THR A 291 -1.83 5.49 14.01
N GLY A 292 -1.08 5.63 12.91
CA GLY A 292 0.22 6.32 12.92
C GLY A 292 1.36 5.57 13.61
N LEU A 293 1.25 4.24 13.73
CA LEU A 293 2.36 3.35 14.05
C LEU A 293 3.25 3.19 12.81
N GLU A 294 4.56 3.21 13.02
CA GLU A 294 5.50 2.85 11.95
C GLU A 294 5.62 1.31 11.86
N PRO A 295 5.96 0.74 10.69
CA PRO A 295 5.96 -0.72 10.49
C PRO A 295 6.89 -1.51 11.42
N TYR A 296 7.90 -0.86 11.98
CA TYR A 296 8.89 -1.44 12.88
C TYR A 296 8.52 -1.31 14.37
N GLU A 297 7.38 -0.68 14.69
CA GLU A 297 6.99 -0.40 16.07
C GLU A 297 6.00 -1.42 16.64
N LEU A 298 6.12 -1.63 17.94
CA LEU A 298 5.24 -2.47 18.74
C LEU A 298 4.18 -1.60 19.44
N PRO A 299 2.88 -1.92 19.32
CA PRO A 299 1.80 -1.10 19.87
C PRO A 299 1.64 -1.18 21.39
N VAL A 300 1.38 -0.04 22.02
CA VAL A 300 0.95 0.09 23.43
C VAL A 300 -0.18 1.12 23.55
N ILE A 301 -1.32 0.72 24.09
CA ILE A 301 -2.46 1.62 24.36
C ILE A 301 -3.35 1.07 25.48
N GLY A 302 -3.61 1.88 26.50
CA GLY A 302 -4.49 1.50 27.61
C GLY A 302 -4.13 0.14 28.20
N THR A 303 -5.04 -0.83 28.17
CA THR A 303 -4.76 -2.19 28.70
C THR A 303 -3.92 -3.06 27.76
N TYR A 304 -3.81 -2.69 26.48
CA TYR A 304 -3.07 -3.46 25.49
C TYR A 304 -1.58 -3.06 25.48
N VAL A 305 -0.71 -4.04 25.71
CA VAL A 305 0.74 -3.94 25.51
C VAL A 305 1.14 -5.12 24.64
N ASP A 306 1.76 -4.88 23.47
CA ASP A 306 2.21 -5.97 22.60
C ASP A 306 3.04 -6.99 23.42
N PRO A 307 2.72 -8.30 23.37
CA PRO A 307 3.42 -9.33 24.16
C PRO A 307 4.92 -9.48 23.87
N ARG A 308 5.40 -8.87 22.78
CA ARG A 308 6.83 -8.76 22.48
C ARG A 308 7.50 -7.68 23.33
N ILE A 309 6.77 -6.73 23.91
CA ILE A 309 7.36 -5.72 24.80
C ILE A 309 7.61 -6.35 26.17
N MET A 310 8.88 -6.56 26.48
CA MET A 310 9.31 -7.31 27.67
C MET A 310 10.30 -6.49 28.51
N PRO A 311 10.17 -6.48 29.84
CA PRO A 311 11.17 -5.88 30.71
C PRO A 311 12.55 -6.52 30.53
N GLY A 312 13.58 -5.68 30.62
CA GLY A 312 15.00 -6.00 30.46
C GLY A 312 15.57 -5.72 29.07
N PHE A 313 14.74 -5.38 28.09
CA PHE A 313 15.15 -4.96 26.74
C PHE A 313 15.06 -3.44 26.59
N HIS A 314 15.74 -2.91 25.58
CA HIS A 314 15.77 -1.47 25.31
C HIS A 314 14.81 -1.10 24.18
N TYR A 315 14.14 0.04 24.35
CA TYR A 315 13.18 0.56 23.37
C TYR A 315 13.32 2.06 23.23
N LYS A 316 13.19 2.58 22.00
CA LYS A 316 12.78 3.98 21.79
C LYS A 316 11.26 4.03 21.78
N VAL A 317 10.71 5.09 22.34
CA VAL A 317 9.26 5.25 22.46
C VAL A 317 8.83 6.60 21.95
N ARG A 318 7.76 6.65 21.18
CA ARG A 318 7.09 7.89 20.80
C ARG A 318 5.56 7.74 20.91
N PRO A 319 4.82 8.83 21.16
CA PRO A 319 3.39 8.85 20.89
C PRO A 319 3.15 8.55 19.41
N THR A 320 2.15 7.72 19.10
CA THR A 320 1.79 7.40 17.72
C THR A 320 1.35 8.65 16.96
N GLY A 321 1.62 8.71 15.65
CA GLY A 321 1.39 9.92 14.84
C GLY A 321 2.34 11.11 15.10
N HIS A 322 3.19 11.07 16.13
CA HIS A 322 4.15 12.13 16.43
C HIS A 322 5.56 11.75 16.00
N LYS A 323 6.37 12.74 15.59
CA LYS A 323 7.79 12.53 15.20
C LYS A 323 8.75 12.53 16.39
N ASN A 324 8.33 13.11 17.51
CA ASN A 324 9.21 13.31 18.66
C ASN A 324 9.15 12.09 19.58
N TYR A 325 10.31 11.49 19.81
CA TYR A 325 10.47 10.42 20.78
C TYR A 325 10.49 10.98 22.20
N LEU A 326 9.98 10.19 23.14
CA LEU A 326 10.18 10.40 24.57
C LEU A 326 11.66 10.23 24.92
N PHE A 327 12.03 10.72 26.11
CA PHE A 327 13.38 10.57 26.66
C PHE A 327 14.49 11.08 25.72
N GLU A 328 14.21 12.19 25.02
CA GLU A 328 15.13 12.82 24.07
C GLU A 328 15.54 11.92 22.90
N GLY A 329 14.74 10.89 22.60
CA GLY A 329 15.04 9.91 21.55
C GLY A 329 15.99 8.79 21.97
N ASN A 330 16.40 8.74 23.23
CA ASN A 330 17.26 7.69 23.74
C ASN A 330 16.47 6.38 23.89
N ALA A 331 17.07 5.28 23.42
CA ALA A 331 16.57 3.94 23.72
C ALA A 331 16.93 3.57 25.16
N LEU A 332 15.92 3.41 26.01
CA LEU A 332 16.11 3.10 27.43
C LEU A 332 15.69 1.66 27.73
N GLN A 333 16.34 1.03 28.72
CA GLN A 333 15.95 -0.29 29.21
C GLN A 333 14.59 -0.20 29.92
N LEU A 334 13.60 -0.96 29.45
CA LEU A 334 12.33 -1.13 30.14
C LEU A 334 12.56 -1.96 31.41
N VAL A 335 12.23 -1.43 32.57
CA VAL A 335 12.45 -2.09 33.87
C VAL A 335 11.18 -2.80 34.34
N ASN A 336 10.02 -2.19 34.13
CA ASN A 336 8.76 -2.74 34.62
C ASN A 336 7.56 -2.28 33.76
N ILE A 337 6.54 -3.12 33.70
CA ILE A 337 5.21 -2.82 33.17
C ILE A 337 4.24 -2.96 34.34
N GLY A 338 3.66 -1.84 34.77
CA GLY A 338 2.75 -1.80 35.90
C GLY A 338 1.44 -2.56 35.63
N MET A 339 0.85 -3.10 36.69
CA MET A 339 -0.49 -3.69 36.67
C MET A 339 -1.58 -2.58 36.65
N GLY A 340 -2.80 -2.92 36.26
CA GLY A 340 -3.95 -1.99 36.22
C GLY A 340 -4.48 -1.73 34.82
N TYR A 341 -5.39 -0.77 34.66
CA TYR A 341 -5.98 -0.43 33.35
C TYR A 341 -5.03 0.41 32.49
N GLY A 342 -4.50 1.51 33.04
CA GLY A 342 -3.31 2.17 32.53
C GLY A 342 -2.07 1.43 33.02
N LYS A 343 -1.25 0.93 32.09
CA LYS A 343 0.00 0.24 32.41
C LYS A 343 1.10 1.29 32.58
N ARG A 344 1.72 1.33 33.76
CA ARG A 344 2.87 2.21 34.00
C ARG A 344 4.12 1.60 33.35
N MET A 345 4.57 2.18 32.26
CA MET A 345 5.81 1.81 31.59
C MET A 345 6.96 2.51 32.31
N THR A 346 7.83 1.75 32.99
CA THR A 346 8.95 2.31 33.77
C THR A 346 10.27 1.91 33.15
N PHE A 347 11.09 2.88 32.78
CA PHE A 347 12.42 2.70 32.21
C PHE A 347 13.51 2.98 33.24
N LYS A 348 14.72 2.51 32.94
CA LYS A 348 15.90 2.68 33.80
C LYS A 348 16.16 4.18 34.02
N PRO A 349 16.34 4.62 35.28
CA PRO A 349 16.69 6.01 35.57
C PRO A 349 18.07 6.35 35.02
N ASP A 350 18.32 7.64 34.85
CA ASP A 350 19.70 8.12 34.70
C ASP A 350 20.51 7.73 35.95
N SER A 351 21.74 7.28 35.70
CA SER A 351 22.80 7.04 36.68
C SER A 351 22.94 8.15 37.73
N HIS A 352 22.70 9.41 37.34
CA HIS A 352 22.79 10.56 38.24
C HIS A 352 21.51 10.83 39.05
N ASN A 353 20.41 10.14 38.75
CA ASN A 353 19.09 10.44 39.32
C ASN A 353 18.28 9.19 39.70
N LEU A 354 18.94 8.26 40.40
CA LEU A 354 18.35 6.97 40.81
C LEU A 354 17.11 7.12 41.72
N ASN A 355 17.08 8.16 42.56
CA ASN A 355 16.02 8.35 43.56
C ASN A 355 14.80 9.13 43.03
N ASN A 356 14.93 9.89 41.94
CA ASN A 356 13.83 10.63 41.33
C ASN A 356 13.69 10.25 39.85
N ASN A 357 13.36 8.97 39.60
CA ASN A 357 13.21 8.47 38.24
C ASN A 357 12.02 9.14 37.52
N THR A 358 12.32 9.94 36.50
CA THR A 358 11.34 10.56 35.61
C THR A 358 11.08 9.76 34.34
N ASN A 359 11.78 8.64 34.13
CA ASN A 359 11.70 7.84 32.91
C ASN A 359 10.52 6.87 32.99
N PHE A 360 9.30 7.39 33.10
CA PHE A 360 8.08 6.59 33.08
C PHE A 360 6.91 7.34 32.44
N PHE A 361 5.92 6.59 31.97
CA PHE A 361 4.63 7.11 31.53
C PHE A 361 3.54 6.04 31.70
N TRP A 362 2.29 6.40 31.47
CA TRP A 362 1.18 5.45 31.46
C TRP A 362 0.71 5.19 30.03
N SER A 363 0.39 3.93 29.71
CA SER A 363 -0.05 3.51 28.37
C SER A 363 -1.34 4.19 27.87
N ASP A 364 -2.09 4.87 28.76
CA ASP A 364 -3.29 5.65 28.49
C ASP A 364 -3.07 7.17 28.58
N SER A 365 -1.84 7.63 28.82
CA SER A 365 -1.52 9.06 28.84
C SER A 365 -1.66 9.72 27.47
N TYR A 366 -1.65 8.92 26.39
CA TYR A 366 -1.86 9.39 25.03
C TYR A 366 -3.03 8.64 24.37
N PRO A 367 -4.10 9.33 23.91
CA PRO A 367 -5.30 8.68 23.36
C PRO A 367 -5.03 7.76 22.17
N GLU A 368 -4.07 8.12 21.33
CA GLU A 368 -3.68 7.37 20.13
C GLU A 368 -2.67 6.25 20.45
N GLY A 369 -2.17 6.19 21.69
CA GLY A 369 -1.20 5.22 22.18
C GLY A 369 0.27 5.53 21.86
N TYR A 370 1.12 4.53 21.98
CA TYR A 370 2.56 4.62 21.83
C TYR A 370 3.11 3.55 20.90
N GLY A 371 4.13 3.92 20.11
CA GLY A 371 4.95 3.00 19.32
C GLY A 371 6.27 2.72 20.03
N PHE A 372 6.61 1.44 20.18
CA PHE A 372 7.87 0.98 20.76
C PHE A 372 8.78 0.41 19.66
N GLU A 373 9.90 1.08 19.39
CA GLU A 373 10.97 0.59 18.50
C GLU A 373 11.99 -0.20 19.35
N PRO A 374 12.19 -1.51 19.12
CA PRO A 374 13.21 -2.28 19.84
C PRO A 374 14.62 -1.79 19.44
N GLN A 375 15.55 -1.75 20.40
CA GLN A 375 16.95 -1.40 20.15
C GLN A 375 17.88 -2.47 20.73
N ALA A 376 18.58 -3.20 19.87
CA ALA A 376 19.58 -4.20 20.24
C ALA A 376 21.01 -3.64 20.18
N VAL A 377 21.31 -2.85 19.15
CA VAL A 377 22.67 -2.35 18.86
C VAL A 377 22.74 -0.84 19.05
N PHE A 378 23.79 -0.33 19.71
CA PHE A 378 23.99 1.08 20.02
C PHE A 378 25.30 1.61 19.46
N CYS A 379 25.36 2.91 19.17
CA CYS A 379 26.62 3.60 18.88
C CYS A 379 27.65 3.35 20.01
N GLY A 380 28.88 3.04 19.61
CA GLY A 380 29.99 2.74 20.53
C GLY A 380 30.09 1.27 20.96
N MET A 381 29.10 0.42 20.67
CA MET A 381 29.22 -1.01 20.93
C MET A 381 30.37 -1.63 20.14
N LYS A 382 31.08 -2.57 20.78
CA LYS A 382 32.27 -3.22 20.22
C LYS A 382 32.00 -4.71 20.02
N PHE A 383 32.52 -5.23 18.93
CA PHE A 383 32.37 -6.62 18.53
C PHE A 383 33.73 -7.21 18.14
N ASP A 384 33.85 -8.51 18.37
CA ASP A 384 34.84 -9.33 17.68
C ASP A 384 34.24 -9.85 16.38
N VAL A 385 34.94 -9.65 15.28
CA VAL A 385 34.54 -10.19 13.97
C VAL A 385 35.10 -11.60 13.88
N MET A 386 34.21 -12.57 13.78
CA MET A 386 34.51 -14.00 13.79
C MET A 386 34.17 -14.59 12.41
N ASP A 387 35.03 -15.47 11.92
CA ASP A 387 34.74 -16.41 10.83
C ASP A 387 34.67 -17.80 11.46
N ASP A 388 33.45 -18.35 11.58
CA ASP A 388 33.13 -19.48 12.44
C ASP A 388 33.68 -19.28 13.87
N THR A 389 34.79 -19.95 14.20
CA THR A 389 35.46 -19.88 15.51
C THR A 389 36.70 -18.99 15.52
N GLN A 390 37.17 -18.55 14.35
CA GLN A 390 38.40 -17.79 14.22
C GLN A 390 38.12 -16.29 14.30
N ARG A 391 38.71 -15.62 15.29
CA ARG A 391 38.69 -14.15 15.35
C ARG A 391 39.52 -13.57 14.21
N ILE A 392 38.89 -12.79 13.33
CA ILE A 392 39.52 -12.18 12.15
C ILE A 392 39.63 -10.65 12.24
N GLY A 393 38.90 -10.02 13.15
CA GLY A 393 38.96 -8.57 13.33
C GLY A 393 38.19 -8.05 14.53
N GLU A 394 38.03 -6.75 14.59
CA GLU A 394 37.25 -6.02 15.58
C GLU A 394 36.36 -5.00 14.88
N ALA A 395 35.16 -4.78 15.40
CA ALA A 395 34.25 -3.77 14.86
C ALA A 395 33.73 -2.88 15.99
N THR A 396 33.56 -1.59 15.71
CA THR A 396 32.89 -0.63 16.60
C THR A 396 31.76 0.02 15.85
N VAL A 397 30.56 0.04 16.43
CA VAL A 397 29.40 0.69 15.82
C VAL A 397 29.60 2.20 15.86
N PHE A 398 29.61 2.80 14.68
CA PHE A 398 29.77 4.24 14.50
C PHE A 398 28.41 4.95 14.39
N ARG A 399 27.45 4.34 13.68
CA ARG A 399 26.08 4.87 13.54
C ARG A 399 25.04 3.76 13.62
N SER A 400 23.92 4.04 14.28
CA SER A 400 22.76 3.15 14.42
C SER A 400 21.45 3.93 14.22
N ASP A 401 21.36 4.64 13.11
CA ASP A 401 20.26 5.59 12.85
C ASP A 401 19.03 4.94 12.22
N ASN A 402 19.21 3.80 11.54
CA ASN A 402 18.08 3.06 10.97
C ASN A 402 17.29 2.37 12.10
N PRO A 403 15.95 2.28 11.96
CA PRO A 403 15.13 1.51 12.87
C PRO A 403 15.56 0.04 12.92
N GLN A 404 15.44 -0.58 14.08
CA GLN A 404 15.69 -2.00 14.27
C GLN A 404 14.34 -2.72 14.43
N ILE A 405 14.22 -3.90 13.83
CA ILE A 405 12.93 -4.57 13.64
C ILE A 405 12.96 -5.93 14.34
N GLU A 406 12.02 -6.20 15.23
CA GLU A 406 11.92 -7.52 15.85
C GLU A 406 11.24 -8.53 14.92
N ASP A 407 12.02 -9.50 14.43
CA ASP A 407 11.54 -10.57 13.55
C ASP A 407 10.87 -11.68 14.38
N GLN A 408 11.48 -12.05 15.51
CA GLN A 408 11.05 -13.20 16.29
C GLN A 408 11.38 -13.05 17.79
N GLN A 409 10.48 -13.59 18.63
CA GLN A 409 10.70 -13.80 20.07
C GLN A 409 10.52 -15.27 20.44
N CYS A 410 11.46 -15.82 21.20
CA CYS A 410 11.38 -17.15 21.79
C CYS A 410 11.36 -17.04 23.32
N ILE A 411 10.36 -17.65 23.97
CA ILE A 411 10.24 -17.70 25.43
C ILE A 411 10.39 -19.14 25.89
N VAL A 412 11.46 -19.43 26.63
CA VAL A 412 11.69 -20.76 27.21
C VAL A 412 11.43 -20.68 28.71
N LYS A 413 10.40 -21.40 29.16
CA LYS A 413 10.06 -21.55 30.59
C LYS A 413 10.77 -22.79 31.13
N SER A 414 11.58 -22.60 32.18
CA SER A 414 12.27 -23.68 32.89
C SER A 414 11.95 -23.62 34.39
N THR A 415 12.29 -24.68 35.13
CA THR A 415 12.21 -24.67 36.61
C THR A 415 13.02 -23.53 37.24
N ASN A 416 14.07 -23.07 36.55
CA ASN A 416 14.94 -21.99 37.00
C ASN A 416 14.41 -20.59 36.65
N GLY A 417 13.26 -20.50 35.95
CA GLY A 417 12.58 -19.28 35.53
C GLY A 417 12.52 -19.13 34.01
N VAL A 418 12.35 -17.90 33.53
CA VAL A 418 12.06 -17.60 32.11
C VAL A 418 13.27 -17.00 31.42
N THR A 419 13.67 -17.61 30.30
CA THR A 419 14.66 -17.04 29.36
C THR A 419 13.93 -16.53 28.13
N VAL A 420 14.24 -15.30 27.71
CA VAL A 420 13.66 -14.68 26.52
C VAL A 420 14.78 -14.38 25.53
N THR A 421 14.63 -14.85 24.29
CA THR A 421 15.53 -14.54 23.18
C THR A 421 14.76 -13.74 22.13
N LYS A 422 15.34 -12.62 21.69
CA LYS A 422 14.84 -11.81 20.58
C LYS A 422 15.81 -11.85 19.42
N TYR A 423 15.25 -11.94 18.23
CA TYR A 423 15.95 -11.83 16.96
C TYR A 423 15.52 -10.51 16.34
N ILE A 424 16.47 -9.57 16.28
CA ILE A 424 16.20 -8.20 15.87
C ILE A 424 17.04 -7.91 14.63
N HIS A 425 16.40 -7.61 13.51
CA HIS A 425 17.09 -7.13 12.33
C HIS A 425 17.72 -5.77 12.61
N VAL A 426 19.00 -5.63 12.27
CA VAL A 426 19.78 -4.42 12.45
C VAL A 426 20.46 -4.02 11.15
N ASP A 427 20.58 -2.72 10.95
CA ASP A 427 21.30 -2.13 9.83
C ASP A 427 22.10 -0.93 10.35
N VAL A 428 23.39 -1.16 10.60
CA VAL A 428 24.27 -0.23 11.29
C VAL A 428 25.53 0.05 10.48
N THR A 429 26.15 1.21 10.72
CA THR A 429 27.48 1.51 10.17
C THR A 429 28.53 1.21 11.24
N CYS A 430 29.47 0.33 10.91
CA CYS A 430 30.57 -0.06 11.79
C CYS A 430 31.92 0.40 11.23
N GLN A 431 32.84 0.78 12.11
CA GLN A 431 34.27 0.85 11.81
C GLN A 431 34.88 -0.52 12.08
N VAL A 432 35.39 -1.17 11.04
CA VAL A 432 35.94 -2.53 11.09
C VAL A 432 37.44 -2.48 10.89
N MET A 433 38.19 -3.16 11.76
CA MET A 433 39.64 -3.34 11.68
C MET A 433 39.95 -4.84 11.60
N LEU A 434 40.50 -5.30 10.47
CA LEU A 434 40.90 -6.69 10.32
C LEU A 434 42.28 -6.94 10.94
N LYS A 435 42.56 -8.19 11.30
CA LYS A 435 43.87 -8.59 11.82
C LYS A 435 44.99 -8.42 10.80
N SER A 436 44.72 -8.60 9.50
CA SER A 436 45.67 -8.35 8.41
C SER A 436 46.14 -6.89 8.37
N ASP A 437 45.27 -5.98 8.78
CA ASP A 437 45.46 -4.53 8.61
C ASP A 437 46.06 -3.89 9.87
N LYS A 438 46.38 -4.70 10.90
CA LYS A 438 46.97 -4.21 12.16
C LYS A 438 48.35 -3.58 11.98
N SER A 439 49.08 -3.87 10.90
CA SER A 439 50.35 -3.21 10.60
C SER A 439 50.15 -1.77 10.12
N ASP A 440 49.01 -1.48 9.48
CA ASP A 440 48.78 -0.24 8.74
C ASP A 440 47.73 0.67 9.43
N ASN A 441 47.13 0.18 10.52
CA ASN A 441 46.14 0.90 11.34
C ASN A 441 44.91 1.37 10.52
N GLU A 442 44.60 0.66 9.44
CA GLU A 442 43.52 1.03 8.54
C GLU A 442 42.17 0.54 9.10
N SER A 443 41.21 1.46 9.20
CA SER A 443 39.83 1.14 9.63
C SER A 443 38.87 1.39 8.48
N HIS A 444 37.96 0.44 8.26
CA HIS A 444 37.02 0.47 7.16
C HIS A 444 35.63 0.82 7.69
N SER A 445 35.02 1.86 7.13
CA SER A 445 33.60 2.15 7.38
C SER A 445 32.73 1.23 6.53
N VAL A 446 31.96 0.36 7.18
CA VAL A 446 31.18 -0.70 6.52
C VAL A 446 29.75 -0.70 7.06
N ARG A 447 28.77 -0.77 6.15
CA ARG A 447 27.38 -1.05 6.51
C ARG A 447 27.24 -2.54 6.81
N VAL A 448 26.72 -2.84 7.99
CA VAL A 448 26.52 -4.18 8.54
C VAL A 448 25.02 -4.36 8.72
N SER A 449 24.42 -5.24 7.91
CA SER A 449 23.01 -5.64 8.06
C SER A 449 22.96 -7.10 8.48
N GLY A 450 22.15 -7.45 9.48
CA GLY A 450 22.09 -8.81 10.00
C GLY A 450 21.05 -8.95 11.12
N THR A 451 21.05 -10.10 11.80
CA THR A 451 20.10 -10.41 12.87
C THR A 451 20.84 -10.43 14.21
N ALA A 452 20.57 -9.43 15.06
CA ALA A 452 21.05 -9.34 16.42
C ALA A 452 20.30 -10.32 17.33
N VAL A 453 21.03 -11.19 18.02
CA VAL A 453 20.48 -12.15 18.99
C VAL A 453 20.64 -11.61 20.41
N VAL A 454 19.53 -11.19 21.00
CA VAL A 454 19.49 -10.58 22.33
C VAL A 454 18.82 -11.52 23.31
N VAL A 455 19.51 -11.86 24.40
CA VAL A 455 19.03 -12.85 25.38
C VAL A 455 18.92 -12.24 26.77
N LYS A 456 17.76 -12.42 27.39
CA LYS A 456 17.54 -12.20 28.82
C LYS A 456 17.43 -13.55 29.51
N TYR A 457 18.48 -13.93 30.22
CA TYR A 457 18.48 -15.16 31.00
C TYR A 457 17.58 -15.04 32.24
N SER A 458 17.17 -16.19 32.76
CA SER A 458 16.40 -16.22 34.00
C SER A 458 17.12 -15.50 35.14
N LYS A 459 16.34 -14.79 35.97
CA LYS A 459 16.79 -13.98 37.12
C LYS A 459 17.71 -12.80 36.76
N GLN A 460 18.00 -12.57 35.48
CA GLN A 460 18.67 -11.35 35.05
C GLN A 460 17.65 -10.25 34.78
N ASN A 461 18.02 -9.04 35.20
CA ASN A 461 17.18 -7.85 35.02
C ASN A 461 17.39 -7.19 33.66
N GLU A 462 18.49 -7.54 32.97
CA GLU A 462 18.91 -6.92 31.71
C GLU A 462 19.22 -7.98 30.67
N ALA A 463 18.75 -7.75 29.45
CA ALA A 463 19.06 -8.56 28.30
C ALA A 463 20.45 -8.19 27.76
N LYS A 464 21.16 -9.17 27.20
CA LYS A 464 22.47 -8.97 26.60
C LYS A 464 22.44 -9.34 25.12
N LEU A 465 23.02 -8.49 24.29
CA LEU A 465 23.36 -8.85 22.93
C LEU A 465 24.46 -9.91 22.97
N LEU A 466 24.25 -11.05 22.32
CA LEU A 466 25.27 -12.10 22.23
C LEU A 466 26.11 -11.92 20.97
N TYR A 467 25.45 -11.77 19.83
CA TYR A 467 26.08 -11.62 18.53
C TYR A 467 25.10 -11.08 17.49
N ILE A 468 25.64 -10.64 16.35
CA ILE A 468 24.88 -10.36 15.13
C ILE A 468 25.25 -11.44 14.12
N ASP A 469 24.22 -12.12 13.60
CA ASP A 469 24.31 -13.23 12.67
C ASP A 469 23.83 -12.84 11.26
N ASN A 470 24.01 -13.72 10.28
CA ASN A 470 23.59 -13.53 8.89
C ASN A 470 24.04 -12.17 8.31
N VAL A 471 25.30 -11.82 8.56
CA VAL A 471 25.82 -10.49 8.29
C VAL A 471 26.05 -10.27 6.78
N GLY A 472 25.29 -9.34 6.19
CA GLY A 472 25.56 -8.75 4.89
C GLY A 472 26.44 -7.51 5.01
N LEU A 473 27.53 -7.46 4.23
CA LEU A 473 28.45 -6.32 4.15
C LEU A 473 28.28 -5.61 2.79
N SER A 474 28.41 -4.29 2.74
CA SER A 474 28.16 -3.51 1.51
C SER A 474 29.41 -3.16 0.67
N SER A 475 30.62 -3.57 1.05
CA SER A 475 31.90 -3.02 0.52
C SER A 475 32.83 -4.06 -0.10
N LYS A 476 34.02 -3.64 -0.60
CA LYS A 476 35.10 -4.50 -1.15
C LYS A 476 35.49 -5.67 -0.23
N LEU A 477 35.20 -5.59 1.07
CA LEU A 477 35.34 -6.69 2.02
C LEU A 477 34.48 -7.90 1.66
N ASN A 478 33.31 -7.73 1.04
CA ASN A 478 32.55 -8.85 0.48
C ASN A 478 33.38 -9.69 -0.49
N LEU A 479 34.28 -9.10 -1.28
CA LEU A 479 35.13 -9.88 -2.20
C LEU A 479 36.18 -10.72 -1.46
N VAL A 480 36.63 -10.28 -0.27
CA VAL A 480 37.53 -11.04 0.59
C VAL A 480 36.80 -12.23 1.22
N PHE A 481 35.54 -12.04 1.60
CA PHE A 481 34.74 -13.04 2.32
C PHE A 481 33.92 -13.99 1.41
N MET A 482 33.47 -13.54 0.24
CA MET A 482 32.71 -14.38 -0.70
C MET A 482 33.53 -15.52 -1.29
N ASN A 483 34.86 -15.38 -1.33
CA ASN A 483 35.74 -16.44 -1.82
C ASN A 483 35.85 -17.65 -0.87
N GLN A 484 35.40 -17.56 0.38
CA GLN A 484 35.64 -18.60 1.40
C GLN A 484 34.38 -19.33 1.92
N LYS A 485 33.15 -19.01 1.48
CA LYS A 485 31.91 -19.53 2.14
C LYS A 485 31.94 -19.36 3.67
N SER A 486 32.59 -18.29 4.14
CA SER A 486 32.79 -17.98 5.55
C SER A 486 31.47 -17.52 6.20
N HIS A 487 31.08 -18.13 7.31
CA HIS A 487 29.94 -17.70 8.12
C HIS A 487 30.39 -16.64 9.13
N ILE A 488 30.15 -15.37 8.79
CA ILE A 488 30.65 -14.24 9.57
C ILE A 488 29.68 -13.88 10.68
N ILE A 489 30.21 -13.80 11.90
CA ILE A 489 29.47 -13.41 13.10
C ILE A 489 30.18 -12.21 13.76
N PHE A 490 29.39 -11.21 14.17
CA PHE A 490 29.88 -10.11 15.00
C PHE A 490 29.54 -10.44 16.44
N GLN A 491 30.49 -10.99 17.19
CA GLN A 491 30.30 -11.42 18.58
C GLN A 491 30.43 -10.21 19.52
N ALA A 492 29.45 -9.98 20.38
CA ALA A 492 29.48 -8.85 21.31
C ALA A 492 30.57 -9.04 22.38
N LYS A 493 31.27 -7.96 22.71
CA LYS A 493 32.33 -7.94 23.73
C LYS A 493 31.81 -7.70 25.14
#